data_AF-A0A971EV80-F1
#
_entry.id   AF-A0A971EV80-F1
#
_cell.length_a   1.000
_cell.length_b   1.000
_cell.length_c   1.000
_cell.angle_alpha   90.00
_cell.angle_beta   90.00
_cell.angle_gamma   90.00
#
_symmetry.space_group_name_H-M   'P 1'
#
loop_
_entity.id
_entity.type
_entity.pdbx_description
1 polymer ?
#
loop_
_entity_poly.entity_id
_entity_poly.type
_entity_poly.pdbx_seq_one_letter_code
_entity_poly.pdbx_strand_id
1 'polypeptide(L)'
;KRSLALAALNSLLDLDPHRHADIEGLELVKKFAKGKNISVIGHFPNLEGLAREAENLWIIEKQPRPGDHPEEKGSDFLPRSDIVVISSTTLINNTLAGILALAREGSVKMLLGPSTPLSPRLFDYGIDLLAGSVVTDPQPVLQSVGEGASFIQLKKKGGIRFVTLVRNHDDILRRLAP
;
A
#
# COMPACT_ATOMS: atom_id res chain seq x y z
N LYS A 1 11.61 -17.24 -6.04
CA LYS A 1 10.53 -17.73 -6.96
C LYS A 1 9.29 -16.82 -6.93
N ARG A 2 8.67 -16.55 -5.77
CA ARG A 2 7.45 -15.70 -5.69
C ARG A 2 7.65 -14.25 -6.14
N SER A 3 8.76 -13.61 -5.77
CA SER A 3 9.08 -12.24 -6.21
C SER A 3 9.17 -12.13 -7.74
N LEU A 4 9.81 -13.09 -8.40
CA LEU A 4 9.90 -13.14 -9.87
C LEU A 4 8.53 -13.35 -10.52
N ALA A 5 7.69 -14.22 -9.96
CA ALA A 5 6.33 -14.44 -10.46
C ALA A 5 5.47 -13.16 -10.35
N LEU A 6 5.58 -12.43 -9.23
CA LEU A 6 4.89 -11.17 -9.03
C LEU A 6 5.40 -10.08 -9.98
N ALA A 7 6.71 -10.01 -10.22
CA ALA A 7 7.29 -9.10 -11.20
C ALA A 7 6.81 -9.40 -12.63
N ALA A 8 6.79 -10.69 -13.02
CA ALA A 8 6.25 -11.11 -14.31
C ALA A 8 4.76 -10.75 -14.44
N LEU A 9 3.96 -11.01 -13.40
CA LEU A 9 2.55 -10.62 -13.39
C LEU A 9 2.38 -9.12 -13.58
N ASN A 10 3.12 -8.28 -12.84
CA ASN A 10 3.04 -6.83 -12.96
C ASN A 10 3.48 -6.33 -14.35
N SER A 11 4.43 -7.00 -15.00
CA SER A 11 4.88 -6.63 -16.36
C SER A 11 3.85 -6.93 -17.46
N LEU A 12 2.87 -7.80 -17.18
CA LEU A 12 1.82 -8.19 -18.11
C LEU A 12 0.51 -7.42 -17.89
N LEU A 13 0.45 -6.56 -16.86
CA LEU A 13 -0.74 -5.76 -16.59
C LEU A 13 -0.74 -4.51 -17.46
N ASP A 14 -1.73 -4.40 -18.33
CA ASP A 14 -2.03 -3.17 -19.03
C ASP A 14 -2.81 -2.23 -18.13
N LEU A 15 -2.29 -1.02 -17.96
CA LEU A 15 -2.93 0.04 -17.21
C LEU A 15 -3.79 0.88 -18.14
N ASP A 16 -5.10 0.79 -17.95
CA ASP A 16 -6.04 1.71 -18.58
C ASP A 16 -5.79 3.14 -18.04
N PRO A 17 -5.35 4.09 -18.89
CA PRO A 17 -5.07 5.46 -18.49
C PRO A 17 -6.28 6.19 -17.87
N HIS A 18 -7.49 5.72 -18.14
CA HIS A 18 -8.72 6.31 -17.64
C HIS A 18 -9.17 5.74 -16.29
N ARG A 19 -8.47 4.72 -15.75
CA ARG A 19 -8.88 4.01 -14.51
C ARG A 19 -7.91 4.21 -13.34
N HIS A 20 -6.93 5.09 -13.48
CA HIS A 20 -5.99 5.38 -12.40
C HIS A 20 -5.83 6.89 -12.19
N ALA A 21 -5.48 7.27 -10.97
CA ALA A 21 -5.07 8.63 -10.65
C ALA A 21 -3.57 8.70 -10.37
N ASP A 22 -2.96 9.81 -10.78
CA ASP A 22 -1.53 10.10 -10.62
C ASP A 22 -1.27 10.64 -9.21
N ILE A 23 -1.59 9.80 -8.22
CA ILE A 23 -1.59 10.14 -6.80
C ILE A 23 -0.78 9.09 -6.05
N GLU A 24 0.11 9.55 -5.18
CA GLU A 24 0.85 8.71 -4.23
C GLU A 24 -0.10 8.20 -3.14
N GLY A 25 -0.12 6.88 -2.90
CA GLY A 25 -1.13 6.24 -2.04
C GLY A 25 -1.14 6.76 -0.60
N LEU A 26 0.04 7.02 0.01
CA LEU A 26 0.11 7.57 1.37
C LEU A 26 -0.42 9.01 1.44
N GLU A 27 -0.21 9.81 0.40
CA GLU A 27 -0.79 11.17 0.33
C GLU A 27 -2.31 11.11 0.19
N LEU A 28 -2.85 10.12 -0.51
CA LEU A 28 -4.30 9.88 -0.55
C LEU A 28 -4.84 9.51 0.83
N VAL A 29 -4.20 8.57 1.53
CA VAL A 29 -4.60 8.16 2.89
C VAL A 29 -4.56 9.33 3.87
N LYS A 30 -3.52 10.17 3.78
CA LYS A 30 -3.37 11.35 4.64
C LYS A 30 -4.56 12.30 4.57
N LYS A 31 -5.21 12.44 3.40
CA LYS A 31 -6.42 13.28 3.24
C LYS A 31 -7.61 12.81 4.09
N PHE A 32 -7.62 11.54 4.48
CA PHE A 32 -8.69 10.94 5.28
C PHE A 32 -8.24 10.57 6.70
N ALA A 33 -7.00 10.90 7.07
CA ALA A 33 -6.41 10.41 8.31
C ALA A 33 -6.97 11.07 9.57
N LYS A 34 -7.50 12.29 9.46
CA LYS A 34 -7.94 13.09 10.60
C LYS A 34 -8.91 12.33 11.51
N GLY A 35 -8.50 12.09 12.76
CA GLY A 35 -9.32 11.42 13.77
C GLY A 35 -9.59 9.94 13.50
N LYS A 36 -8.80 9.29 12.64
CA LYS A 36 -8.96 7.87 12.27
C LYS A 36 -7.90 7.00 12.94
N ASN A 37 -8.28 5.75 13.19
CA ASN A 37 -7.36 4.69 13.60
C ASN A 37 -6.75 4.05 12.36
N ILE A 38 -5.42 4.05 12.25
CA ILE A 38 -4.72 3.58 11.06
C ILE A 38 -3.72 2.49 11.44
N SER A 39 -3.85 1.32 10.82
CA SER A 39 -2.80 0.29 10.84
C SER A 39 -1.97 0.35 9.57
N VAL A 40 -0.66 0.24 9.70
CA VAL A 40 0.28 0.14 8.59
C VAL A 40 1.06 -1.17 8.73
N ILE A 41 0.86 -2.10 7.80
CA ILE A 41 1.62 -3.35 7.72
C ILE A 41 2.85 -3.14 6.83
N GLY A 42 4.02 -3.21 7.44
CA GLY A 42 5.29 -2.90 6.77
C GLY A 42 5.80 -1.50 7.07
N HIS A 43 7.08 -1.28 6.80
CA HIS A 43 7.71 0.02 7.04
C HIS A 43 7.72 0.89 5.77
N PHE A 44 7.21 2.12 5.86
CA PHE A 44 7.22 3.11 4.79
C PHE A 44 7.92 4.40 5.24
N PRO A 45 8.58 5.13 4.34
CA PRO A 45 9.18 6.41 4.67
C PRO A 45 8.11 7.46 5.02
N ASN A 46 8.48 8.43 5.84
CA ASN A 46 7.74 9.68 6.08
C ASN A 46 6.32 9.53 6.64
N LEU A 47 6.09 8.56 7.54
CA LEU A 47 4.80 8.39 8.21
C LEU A 47 4.49 9.47 9.26
N GLU A 48 5.43 10.36 9.61
CA GLU A 48 5.21 11.44 10.58
C GLU A 48 4.01 12.33 10.24
N GLY A 49 3.85 12.66 8.95
CA GLY A 49 2.72 13.47 8.50
C GLY A 49 1.39 12.76 8.67
N LEU A 50 1.39 11.43 8.59
CA LEU A 50 0.21 10.60 8.83
C LEU A 50 -0.07 10.48 10.34
N ALA A 51 0.98 10.29 11.15
CA ALA A 51 0.90 10.20 12.60
C ALA A 51 0.35 11.48 13.26
N ARG A 52 0.61 12.67 12.67
CA ARG A 52 0.09 13.95 13.17
C ARG A 52 -1.43 14.11 12.97
N GLU A 53 -1.99 13.48 11.95
CA GLU A 53 -3.42 13.62 11.61
C GLU A 53 -4.26 12.48 12.19
N ALA A 54 -3.71 11.27 12.25
CA ALA A 54 -4.39 10.09 12.77
C ALA A 54 -4.67 10.22 14.28
N GLU A 55 -5.80 9.66 14.73
CA GLU A 55 -6.07 9.48 16.16
C GLU A 55 -5.10 8.44 16.74
N ASN A 56 -4.93 7.33 16.03
CA ASN A 56 -3.95 6.30 16.34
C ASN A 56 -3.25 5.84 15.07
N LEU A 57 -1.93 5.67 15.14
CA LEU A 57 -1.13 5.04 14.08
C LEU A 57 -0.37 3.84 14.64
N TRP A 58 -0.70 2.65 14.15
CA TRP A 58 -0.04 1.40 14.53
C TRP A 58 0.77 0.87 13.36
N ILE A 59 2.10 0.94 13.45
CA ILE A 59 3.00 0.32 12.49
C ILE A 59 3.26 -1.11 12.96
N ILE A 60 2.94 -2.09 12.12
CA ILE A 60 3.09 -3.52 12.43
C ILE A 60 4.13 -4.09 11.48
N GLU A 61 5.21 -4.63 12.04
CA GLU A 61 6.29 -5.24 11.27
C GLU A 61 6.83 -6.54 11.85
N LYS A 62 7.36 -7.40 10.96
CA LYS A 62 8.05 -8.65 11.33
C LYS A 62 9.39 -8.39 12.02
N GLN A 63 10.04 -7.27 11.71
CA GLN A 63 11.28 -6.82 12.34
C GLN A 63 11.05 -5.40 12.88
N PRO A 64 10.32 -5.26 14.00
CA PRO A 64 9.88 -3.96 14.49
C PRO A 64 11.07 -3.10 14.95
N ARG A 65 10.98 -1.80 14.69
CA ARG A 65 11.87 -0.77 15.21
C ARG A 65 11.27 -0.15 16.49
N PRO A 66 12.01 0.67 17.25
CA PRO A 66 11.43 1.40 18.36
C PRO A 66 10.19 2.20 17.91
N GLY A 67 9.05 1.95 18.54
CA GLY A 67 7.75 2.54 18.19
C GLY A 67 6.87 1.66 17.29
N ASP A 68 7.42 0.65 16.63
CA ASP A 68 6.65 -0.33 15.86
C ASP A 68 6.12 -1.45 16.77
N HIS A 69 5.12 -2.18 16.28
CA HIS A 69 4.56 -3.36 16.89
C HIS A 69 4.94 -4.63 16.12
N PRO A 70 5.13 -5.77 16.81
CA PRO A 70 5.39 -7.03 16.14
C PRO A 70 4.12 -7.59 15.48
N GLU A 71 4.26 -8.50 14.51
CA GLU A 71 3.15 -9.05 13.71
C GLU A 71 2.01 -9.65 14.55
N GLU A 72 2.32 -10.25 15.69
CA GLU A 72 1.35 -10.88 16.60
C GLU A 72 0.33 -9.88 17.16
N LYS A 73 0.76 -8.62 17.31
CA LYS A 73 -0.10 -7.51 17.74
C LYS A 73 -1.08 -7.06 16.66
N GLY A 74 -0.96 -7.52 15.43
CA GLY A 74 -1.92 -7.22 14.37
C GLY A 74 -3.36 -7.62 14.73
N SER A 75 -3.53 -8.72 15.48
CA SER A 75 -4.84 -9.18 15.97
C SER A 75 -5.49 -8.21 16.97
N ASP A 76 -4.68 -7.44 17.70
CA ASP A 76 -5.16 -6.40 18.60
C ASP A 76 -5.62 -5.17 17.80
N PHE A 77 -4.89 -4.76 16.75
CA PHE A 77 -5.05 -3.44 16.11
C PHE A 77 -5.94 -3.42 14.86
N LEU A 78 -5.84 -4.44 14.01
CA LEU A 78 -6.57 -4.50 12.73
C LEU A 78 -8.10 -4.45 12.89
N PRO A 79 -8.72 -5.09 13.92
CA PRO A 79 -10.16 -4.97 14.15
C PRO A 79 -10.63 -3.56 14.51
N ARG A 80 -9.71 -2.68 14.95
CA ARG A 80 -10.00 -1.30 15.39
C ARG A 80 -9.67 -0.24 14.34
N SER A 81 -9.08 -0.64 13.21
CA SER A 81 -8.56 0.28 12.21
C SER A 81 -9.65 0.75 11.25
N ASP A 82 -9.74 2.05 11.02
CA ASP A 82 -10.54 2.64 9.96
C ASP A 82 -9.86 2.51 8.61
N ILE A 83 -8.54 2.63 8.59
CA ILE A 83 -7.72 2.48 7.39
C ILE A 83 -6.63 1.45 7.68
N VAL A 84 -6.46 0.51 6.76
CA VAL A 84 -5.37 -0.47 6.80
C VAL A 84 -4.50 -0.31 5.56
N VAL A 85 -3.29 0.18 5.74
CA VAL A 85 -2.26 0.27 4.70
C VAL A 85 -1.42 -0.98 4.74
N ILE A 86 -1.36 -1.74 3.65
CA ILE A 86 -0.77 -3.07 3.59
C ILE A 86 0.36 -3.06 2.57
N SER A 87 1.59 -3.38 2.99
CA SER A 87 2.68 -3.58 2.05
C SER A 87 2.38 -4.70 1.04
N SER A 88 2.66 -4.45 -0.24
CA SER A 88 2.50 -5.44 -1.30
C SER A 88 3.48 -6.61 -1.19
N THR A 89 4.49 -6.53 -0.31
CA THR A 89 5.33 -7.68 0.04
C THR A 89 4.55 -8.77 0.79
N THR A 90 3.37 -8.46 1.33
CA THR A 90 2.46 -9.43 1.95
C THR A 90 1.92 -10.48 0.97
N LEU A 91 1.91 -10.18 -0.33
CA LEU A 91 1.65 -11.15 -1.40
C LEU A 91 2.80 -12.17 -1.55
N ILE A 92 4.03 -11.75 -1.29
CA ILE A 92 5.23 -12.56 -1.48
C ILE A 92 5.43 -13.51 -0.29
N ASN A 93 5.21 -13.01 0.93
CA ASN A 93 5.39 -13.78 2.16
C ASN A 93 4.10 -14.49 2.64
N ASN A 94 3.01 -14.43 1.85
CA ASN A 94 1.72 -15.08 2.08
C ASN A 94 0.94 -14.60 3.33
N THR A 95 1.14 -13.38 3.80
CA THR A 95 0.42 -12.87 4.98
C THR A 95 -0.83 -12.04 4.65
N LEU A 96 -1.03 -11.64 3.37
CA LEU A 96 -2.14 -10.76 2.97
C LEU A 96 -3.51 -11.29 3.41
N ALA A 97 -3.80 -12.57 3.17
CA ALA A 97 -5.10 -13.15 3.49
C ALA A 97 -5.42 -13.10 5.00
N GLY A 98 -4.42 -13.38 5.85
CA GLY A 98 -4.58 -13.29 7.31
C GLY A 98 -4.81 -11.85 7.78
N ILE A 99 -4.10 -10.88 7.19
CA ILE A 99 -4.28 -9.46 7.48
C ILE A 99 -5.69 -9.00 7.10
N LEU A 100 -6.17 -9.37 5.90
CA LEU A 100 -7.51 -9.01 5.44
C LEU A 100 -8.62 -9.62 6.30
N ALA A 101 -8.41 -10.83 6.82
CA ALA A 101 -9.36 -11.51 7.71
C ALA A 101 -9.46 -10.85 9.11
N LEU A 102 -8.38 -10.21 9.58
CA LEU A 102 -8.36 -9.50 10.87
C LEU A 102 -8.91 -8.07 10.77
N ALA A 103 -8.83 -7.44 9.60
CA ALA A 103 -9.34 -6.10 9.38
C ALA A 103 -10.87 -6.08 9.48
N ARG A 104 -11.43 -5.10 10.19
CA ARG A 104 -12.90 -4.96 10.29
C ARG A 104 -13.53 -4.77 8.90
N GLU A 105 -14.78 -5.22 8.75
CA GLU A 105 -15.49 -5.20 7.47
C GLU A 105 -15.55 -3.80 6.85
N GLY A 106 -15.82 -2.78 7.67
CA GLY A 106 -15.89 -1.38 7.23
C GLY A 106 -14.55 -0.64 7.11
N SER A 107 -13.40 -1.28 7.33
CA SER A 107 -12.11 -0.61 7.09
C SER A 107 -11.91 -0.33 5.62
N VAL A 108 -11.27 0.78 5.30
CA VAL A 108 -10.72 1.05 3.97
C VAL A 108 -9.33 0.40 3.88
N LYS A 109 -9.16 -0.54 2.95
CA LYS A 109 -7.94 -1.36 2.83
C LYS A 109 -7.15 -0.95 1.59
N MET A 110 -5.88 -0.58 1.78
CA MET A 110 -4.98 -0.21 0.70
C MET A 110 -3.83 -1.19 0.59
N LEU A 111 -3.61 -1.73 -0.61
CA LEU A 111 -2.39 -2.46 -0.95
C LEU A 111 -1.38 -1.48 -1.56
N LEU A 112 -0.21 -1.35 -0.94
CA LEU A 112 0.76 -0.28 -1.21
C LEU A 112 2.16 -0.84 -1.50
N GLY A 113 2.75 -0.36 -2.59
CA GLY A 113 4.18 -0.52 -2.89
C GLY A 113 4.46 -0.84 -4.35
N PRO A 114 5.75 -0.90 -4.74
CA PRO A 114 6.16 -1.17 -6.13
C PRO A 114 5.69 -2.53 -6.64
N SER A 115 5.52 -3.48 -5.71
CA SER A 115 5.06 -4.83 -6.00
C SER A 115 3.54 -4.96 -6.16
N THR A 116 2.76 -3.88 -5.96
CA THR A 116 1.30 -3.92 -6.07
C THR A 116 0.87 -4.29 -7.49
N PRO A 117 0.12 -5.39 -7.70
CA PRO A 117 -0.57 -5.61 -8.95
C PRO A 117 -1.68 -4.59 -9.10
N LEU A 118 -1.62 -3.78 -10.13
CA LEU A 118 -2.63 -2.76 -10.43
C LEU A 118 -3.79 -3.37 -11.22
N SER A 119 -4.30 -4.50 -10.73
CA SER A 119 -5.41 -5.24 -11.33
C SER A 119 -6.69 -5.02 -10.54
N PRO A 120 -7.77 -4.50 -11.15
CA PRO A 120 -9.06 -4.33 -10.48
C PRO A 120 -9.64 -5.63 -9.88
N ARG A 121 -9.17 -6.81 -10.31
CA ARG A 121 -9.54 -8.11 -9.73
C ARG A 121 -9.20 -8.21 -8.24
N LEU A 122 -8.21 -7.47 -7.75
CA LEU A 122 -7.89 -7.47 -6.32
C LEU A 122 -8.99 -6.84 -5.46
N PHE A 123 -9.87 -6.02 -6.05
CA PHE A 123 -11.03 -5.47 -5.34
C PHE A 123 -12.05 -6.54 -4.94
N ASP A 124 -12.10 -7.66 -5.67
CA ASP A 124 -12.98 -8.80 -5.36
C ASP A 124 -12.56 -9.50 -4.05
N TYR A 125 -11.36 -9.22 -3.55
CA TYR A 125 -10.80 -9.78 -2.31
C TYR A 125 -10.89 -8.81 -1.10
N GLY A 126 -11.72 -7.77 -1.20
CA GLY A 126 -11.94 -6.83 -0.11
C GLY A 126 -10.86 -5.77 0.04
N ILE A 127 -10.06 -5.52 -0.99
CA ILE A 127 -9.17 -4.36 -1.09
C ILE A 127 -9.95 -3.20 -1.72
N ASP A 128 -9.68 -1.96 -1.30
CA ASP A 128 -10.36 -0.76 -1.80
C ASP A 128 -9.45 0.12 -2.66
N LEU A 129 -8.16 0.11 -2.35
CA LEU A 129 -7.15 0.96 -2.97
C LEU A 129 -5.94 0.11 -3.39
N LEU A 130 -5.48 0.30 -4.62
CA LEU A 130 -4.24 -0.30 -5.13
C LEU A 130 -3.28 0.82 -5.48
N ALA A 131 -2.26 1.01 -4.65
CA ALA A 131 -1.25 2.05 -4.83
C ALA A 131 0.09 1.41 -5.20
N GLY A 132 0.60 1.75 -6.38
CA GLY A 132 1.83 1.21 -6.93
C GLY A 132 2.59 2.22 -7.76
N SER A 133 3.47 1.72 -8.62
CA SER A 133 4.29 2.54 -9.52
C SER A 133 4.32 1.95 -10.92
N VAL A 134 4.34 2.82 -11.92
CA VAL A 134 4.50 2.50 -13.35
C VAL A 134 5.88 2.94 -13.80
N VAL A 135 6.53 2.12 -14.61
CA VAL A 135 7.78 2.51 -15.29
C VAL A 135 7.44 3.43 -16.46
N THR A 136 7.97 4.64 -16.43
CA THR A 136 7.81 5.64 -17.51
C THR A 136 9.06 5.71 -18.39
N ASP A 137 10.22 5.34 -17.86
CA ASP A 137 11.47 5.22 -18.61
C ASP A 137 12.19 3.93 -18.21
N PRO A 138 12.18 2.89 -19.07
CA PRO A 138 12.78 1.60 -18.75
C PRO A 138 14.30 1.63 -18.53
N GLN A 139 15.04 2.48 -19.24
CA GLN A 139 16.52 2.47 -19.19
C GLN A 139 17.09 2.81 -17.79
N PRO A 140 16.77 3.97 -17.18
CA PRO A 140 17.27 4.31 -15.85
C PRO A 140 16.73 3.38 -14.76
N VAL A 141 15.53 2.84 -14.94
CA VAL A 141 14.93 1.86 -14.03
C VAL A 141 15.71 0.55 -14.06
N LEU A 142 15.98 0.00 -15.26
CA LEU A 142 16.76 -1.23 -15.41
C LEU A 142 18.17 -1.07 -14.86
N GLN A 143 18.83 0.05 -15.14
CA GLN A 143 20.15 0.36 -14.58
C GLN A 143 20.10 0.38 -13.04
N SER A 144 19.13 1.09 -12.47
CA SER A 144 18.99 1.19 -11.01
C SER A 144 18.74 -0.17 -10.35
N VAL A 145 17.89 -1.00 -10.95
CA VAL A 145 17.63 -2.37 -10.48
C VAL A 145 18.88 -3.24 -10.61
N GLY A 146 19.61 -3.13 -11.73
CA GLY A 146 20.87 -3.87 -11.97
C GLY A 146 21.98 -3.50 -10.99
N GLU A 147 22.00 -2.26 -10.52
CA GLU A 147 22.93 -1.76 -9.48
C GLU A 147 22.50 -2.13 -8.05
N GLY A 148 21.34 -2.77 -7.86
CA GLY A 148 20.82 -3.11 -6.54
C GLY A 148 20.29 -1.91 -5.76
N ALA A 149 19.91 -0.82 -6.44
CA ALA A 149 19.36 0.37 -5.80
C ALA A 149 18.05 0.06 -5.07
N SER A 150 17.87 0.61 -3.88
CA SER A 150 16.59 0.59 -3.17
C SER A 150 15.52 1.37 -3.96
N PHE A 151 14.26 1.07 -3.69
CA PHE A 151 13.15 1.81 -4.32
C PHE A 151 13.20 3.31 -4.04
N ILE A 152 13.68 3.73 -2.86
CA ILE A 152 13.86 5.15 -2.52
C ILE A 152 14.93 5.81 -3.41
N GLN A 153 16.03 5.11 -3.69
CA GLN A 153 17.05 5.60 -4.61
C GLN A 153 16.53 5.65 -6.05
N LEU A 154 15.76 4.65 -6.47
CA LEU A 154 15.11 4.62 -7.78
C LEU A 154 14.13 5.79 -7.95
N LYS A 155 13.29 6.08 -6.95
CA LYS A 155 12.40 7.27 -6.93
C LYS A 155 13.16 8.57 -7.17
N LYS A 156 14.36 8.72 -6.58
CA LYS A 156 15.20 9.92 -6.76
C LYS A 156 15.82 10.02 -8.15
N LYS A 157 16.18 8.89 -8.77
CA LYS A 157 16.73 8.84 -10.14
C LYS A 157 15.66 9.07 -11.22
N GLY A 158 14.39 8.82 -10.91
CA GLY A 158 13.27 9.02 -11.84
C GLY A 158 12.96 7.77 -12.67
N GLY A 159 12.16 7.95 -13.74
CA GLY A 159 11.73 6.85 -14.61
C GLY A 159 10.54 6.04 -14.08
N ILE A 160 9.93 6.47 -12.98
CA ILE A 160 8.70 5.91 -12.44
C ILE A 160 7.68 6.99 -12.10
N ARG A 161 6.40 6.60 -12.09
CA ARG A 161 5.28 7.43 -11.69
C ARG A 161 4.39 6.66 -10.72
N PHE A 162 3.93 7.30 -9.65
CA PHE A 162 2.98 6.69 -8.71
C PHE A 162 1.58 6.73 -9.28
N VAL A 163 0.87 5.61 -9.11
CA VAL A 163 -0.52 5.46 -9.54
C VAL A 163 -1.32 4.80 -8.44
N THR A 164 -2.55 5.27 -8.28
CA THR A 164 -3.53 4.67 -7.37
C THR A 164 -4.81 4.36 -8.12
N LEU A 165 -5.28 3.11 -8.02
CA LEU A 165 -6.60 2.69 -8.45
C LEU A 165 -7.53 2.69 -7.24
N VAL A 166 -8.76 3.14 -7.43
CA VAL A 166 -9.78 3.26 -6.40
C VAL A 166 -10.99 2.45 -6.82
N ARG A 167 -11.46 1.52 -5.96
CA ARG A 167 -12.62 0.67 -6.25
C ARG A 167 -13.89 1.51 -6.44
N ASN A 168 -14.21 2.35 -5.46
CA ASN A 168 -15.38 3.23 -5.46
C ASN A 168 -15.08 4.41 -4.53
N HIS A 169 -15.06 5.62 -5.08
CA HIS A 169 -14.70 6.82 -4.33
C HIS A 169 -15.79 7.21 -3.30
N ASP A 170 -17.05 7.24 -3.72
CA ASP A 170 -18.17 7.64 -2.86
C ASP A 170 -18.33 6.70 -1.66
N ASP A 171 -18.11 5.40 -1.88
CA ASP A 171 -18.17 4.41 -0.81
C ASP A 171 -17.03 4.59 0.22
N ILE A 172 -15.82 4.92 -0.23
CA ILE A 172 -14.70 5.25 0.67
C ILE A 172 -15.03 6.50 1.49
N LEU A 173 -15.56 7.56 0.85
CA LEU A 173 -15.96 8.78 1.56
C LEU A 173 -17.04 8.50 2.60
N ARG A 174 -18.03 7.67 2.26
CA ARG A 174 -19.10 7.26 3.19
C ARG A 174 -18.56 6.47 4.38
N ARG A 175 -17.62 5.54 4.17
CA ARG A 175 -17.02 4.72 5.25
C ARG A 175 -16.08 5.52 6.15
N LEU A 176 -15.45 6.57 5.62
CA LEU A 176 -14.51 7.43 6.36
C LEU A 176 -15.12 8.75 6.84
N ALA A 177 -16.43 8.96 6.62
CA ALA A 177 -17.14 10.10 7.18
C ALA A 177 -16.96 10.17 8.72
N PRO A 178 -16.98 11.37 9.32
CA PRO A 178 -16.85 11.55 10.76
C PRO A 178 -17.91 10.81 11.57
#